data_AF-A0A800M728-F1
#
_entry.id   AF-A0A800M728-F1
#
_cell.length_a   1.000
_cell.length_b   1.000
_cell.length_c   1.000
_cell.angle_alpha   90.00
_cell.angle_beta   90.00
_cell.angle_gamma   90.00
#
_symmetry.space_group_name_H-M   'P 1'
#
loop_
_entity.id
_entity.type
_entity.pdbx_description
1 polymer ?
#
loop_
_entity_poly.entity_id
_entity_poly.type
_entity_poly.pdbx_seq_one_letter_code
_entity_poly.pdbx_strand_id
1 'polypeptide(L)'
;MLKKELTLLNVYAIATGTTLSAGFFLLPGIAFNEAGPAVVLSYMIAAIPLIPAMFSMVELSTAMPRAGGAYYFLDRSMGPFVGTIGGLGTWLALVFKTAFALIGMGAYLSIFWPEVPIVMLAVILAVLFGIVNLFGAKKTGTFQVFMVF
;
A
#
# COMPACT_ATOMS: atom_id res chain seq x y z
N MET A 1 -21.25 -8.41 10.20
CA MET A 1 -20.47 -7.20 10.55
C MET A 1 -19.17 -7.67 11.18
N LEU A 2 -17.99 -7.25 10.67
CA LEU A 2 -16.72 -7.55 11.35
C LEU A 2 -16.76 -6.97 12.77
N LYS A 3 -16.34 -7.73 13.78
CA LYS A 3 -16.20 -7.22 15.15
C LYS A 3 -15.19 -6.07 15.13
N LYS A 4 -15.59 -4.89 15.62
CA LYS A 4 -14.71 -3.73 15.80
C LYS A 4 -13.77 -4.00 16.99
N GLU A 5 -12.70 -4.74 16.75
CA GLU A 5 -11.65 -5.02 17.75
C GLU A 5 -10.47 -4.03 17.65
N LEU A 6 -10.48 -3.13 16.66
CA LEU A 6 -9.43 -2.14 16.42
C LEU A 6 -9.81 -0.77 17.00
N THR A 7 -9.00 -0.29 17.94
CA THR A 7 -9.07 1.07 18.51
C THR A 7 -8.61 2.12 17.47
N LEU A 8 -8.98 3.40 17.65
CA LEU A 8 -8.55 4.49 16.76
C LEU A 8 -7.02 4.54 16.56
N LEU A 9 -6.26 4.36 17.63
CA LEU A 9 -4.80 4.31 17.55
C LEU A 9 -4.30 3.13 16.71
N ASN A 10 -4.94 1.95 16.80
CA ASN A 10 -4.58 0.80 15.98
C ASN A 10 -4.86 1.07 14.50
N VAL A 11 -5.99 1.72 14.19
CA VAL A 11 -6.34 2.09 12.82
C VAL A 11 -5.37 3.13 12.27
N TYR A 12 -5.02 4.14 13.06
CA TYR A 12 -4.05 5.16 12.68
C TYR A 12 -2.67 4.55 12.40
N ALA A 13 -2.16 3.73 13.33
CA ALA A 13 -0.89 3.02 13.21
C ALA A 13 -0.83 2.12 11.95
N ILE A 14 -1.89 1.37 11.68
CA ILE A 14 -1.97 0.53 10.47
C ILE A 14 -2.02 1.40 9.22
N ALA A 15 -2.82 2.47 9.20
CA ALA A 15 -2.96 3.36 8.05
C ALA A 15 -1.65 4.10 7.73
N THR A 16 -0.98 4.65 8.73
CA THR A 16 0.30 5.35 8.54
C THR A 16 1.41 4.39 8.16
N GLY A 17 1.54 3.25 8.86
CA GLY A 17 2.57 2.24 8.55
C GLY A 17 2.40 1.62 7.17
N THR A 18 1.17 1.41 6.71
CA THR A 18 0.91 0.90 5.34
C THR A 18 1.12 1.95 4.25
N THR A 19 1.06 3.24 4.60
CA THR A 19 1.30 4.37 3.68
C THR A 19 2.80 4.67 3.56
N LEU A 20 3.53 4.71 4.68
CA LEU A 20 4.98 4.95 4.75
C LEU A 20 5.84 3.71 4.41
N SER A 21 5.23 2.71 3.79
CA SER A 21 5.88 1.43 3.46
C SER A 21 7.00 1.59 2.40
N ALA A 22 7.49 0.47 1.87
CA ALA A 22 8.66 0.37 0.99
C ALA A 22 8.72 1.38 -0.16
N GLY A 23 7.58 1.85 -0.67
CA GLY A 23 7.57 2.83 -1.75
C GLY A 23 8.08 4.22 -1.34
N PHE A 24 7.95 4.59 -0.07
CA PHE A 24 8.51 5.84 0.47
C PHE A 24 10.04 5.83 0.49
N PHE A 25 10.66 4.66 0.57
CA PHE A 25 12.12 4.55 0.69
C PHE A 25 12.83 4.53 -0.68
N LEU A 26 12.16 4.01 -1.72
CA LEU A 26 12.73 3.91 -3.06
C LEU A 26 12.43 5.13 -3.94
N LEU A 27 11.19 5.62 -3.93
CA LEU A 27 10.72 6.65 -4.86
C LEU A 27 11.42 8.01 -4.70
N PRO A 28 11.72 8.51 -3.49
CA PRO A 28 12.41 9.79 -3.36
C PRO A 28 13.82 9.76 -3.92
N GLY A 29 14.53 8.62 -3.86
CA GLY A 29 15.86 8.48 -4.47
C GLY A 29 15.81 8.61 -5.99
N ILE A 30 14.83 7.96 -6.62
CA ILE A 30 14.60 8.05 -8.07
C ILE A 30 14.17 9.48 -8.44
N ALA A 31 13.23 10.05 -7.69
CA ALA A 31 12.72 11.39 -7.93
C ALA A 31 13.79 12.49 -7.71
N PHE A 32 14.70 12.29 -6.76
CA PHE A 32 15.83 13.20 -6.53
C PHE A 32 16.86 13.11 -7.67
N ASN A 33 17.06 11.94 -8.28
CA ASN A 33 17.96 11.82 -9.42
C ASN A 33 17.49 12.68 -10.61
N GLU A 34 16.17 12.74 -10.82
CA GLU A 34 15.54 13.51 -11.89
C GLU A 34 15.37 15.01 -11.54
N ALA A 35 14.83 15.32 -10.36
CA ALA A 35 14.45 16.69 -9.96
C ALA A 35 15.49 17.41 -9.09
N GLY A 36 16.49 16.69 -8.57
CA GLY A 36 17.46 17.23 -7.62
C GLY A 36 16.80 17.77 -6.35
N PRO A 37 17.33 18.86 -5.75
CA PRO A 37 16.75 19.49 -4.56
C PRO A 37 15.29 19.94 -4.72
N ALA A 38 14.81 20.13 -5.95
CA ALA A 38 13.43 20.52 -6.23
C ALA A 38 12.41 19.39 -6.00
N VAL A 39 12.86 18.17 -5.66
CA VAL A 39 11.98 17.02 -5.36
C VAL A 39 10.92 17.35 -4.30
N VAL A 40 11.25 18.19 -3.31
CA VAL A 40 10.31 18.63 -2.27
C VAL A 40 9.15 19.41 -2.89
N LEU A 41 9.43 20.34 -3.80
CA LEU A 41 8.41 21.09 -4.52
C LEU A 41 7.58 20.19 -5.43
N SER A 42 8.22 19.22 -6.11
CA SER A 42 7.51 18.24 -6.93
C SER A 42 6.50 17.42 -6.11
N TYR A 43 6.87 16.97 -4.91
CA TYR A 43 5.93 16.27 -4.01
C TYR A 43 4.81 17.19 -3.51
N MET A 44 5.11 18.46 -3.20
CA MET A 44 4.06 19.43 -2.80
C MET A 44 3.05 19.67 -3.91
N ILE A 45 3.52 19.83 -5.15
CA ILE A 45 2.64 20.00 -6.32
C ILE A 45 1.84 18.72 -6.57
N ALA A 46 2.46 17.55 -6.46
CA ALA A 46 1.80 16.26 -6.61
C ALA A 46 0.70 16.02 -5.55
N ALA A 47 0.81 16.61 -4.36
CA ALA A 47 -0.21 16.48 -3.33
C ALA A 47 -1.51 17.26 -3.64
N ILE A 48 -1.44 18.36 -4.40
CA ILE A 48 -2.60 19.21 -4.73
C ILE A 48 -3.74 18.42 -5.42
N PRO A 49 -3.51 17.66 -6.50
CA PRO A 49 -4.57 16.89 -7.15
C PRO A 49 -5.09 15.71 -6.31
N LEU A 50 -4.39 15.30 -5.25
CA LEU A 50 -4.86 14.24 -4.34
C LEU A 50 -5.94 14.75 -3.37
N ILE A 51 -5.90 16.03 -3.00
CA ILE A 51 -6.79 16.61 -1.98
C ILE A 51 -8.29 16.37 -2.28
N PRO A 52 -8.80 16.66 -3.50
CA PRO A 52 -10.22 16.45 -3.80
C PRO A 52 -10.64 14.98 -3.73
N ALA A 53 -9.77 14.09 -4.24
CA ALA A 53 -10.02 12.65 -4.20
C ALA A 53 -10.05 12.12 -2.76
N MET A 54 -9.18 12.63 -1.89
CA MET A 54 -9.17 12.29 -0.46
C MET A 54 -10.44 12.76 0.24
N PHE A 55 -10.91 13.98 -0.01
CA PHE A 55 -12.16 14.48 0.57
C PHE A 55 -13.37 13.64 0.15
N SER A 56 -13.48 13.31 -1.15
CA SER A 56 -14.54 12.43 -1.64
C SER A 56 -14.53 11.05 -0.97
N MET A 57 -13.34 10.46 -0.79
CA MET A 57 -13.20 9.18 -0.10
C MET A 57 -13.58 9.26 1.38
N VAL A 58 -13.26 10.36 2.07
CA VAL A 58 -13.66 10.59 3.47
C VAL A 58 -15.17 10.71 3.58
N GLU A 59 -15.83 11.49 2.73
CA GLU A 59 -17.29 11.64 2.71
C GLU A 59 -18.02 10.33 2.42
N LEU A 60 -17.54 9.56 1.44
CA LEU A 60 -18.11 8.25 1.11
C LEU A 60 -17.92 7.23 2.25
N SER A 61 -16.76 7.26 2.92
CA SER A 61 -16.45 6.37 4.03
C SER A 61 -17.29 6.65 5.27
N THR A 62 -17.63 7.91 5.54
CA THR A 62 -18.53 8.28 6.65
C THR A 62 -19.98 8.03 6.32
N ALA A 63 -20.41 8.28 5.07
CA ALA A 63 -21.78 8.03 4.62
C ALA A 63 -22.12 6.53 4.50
N MET A 64 -21.15 5.69 4.14
CA MET A 64 -21.34 4.26 3.89
C MET A 64 -20.36 3.37 4.68
N PRO A 65 -20.55 3.20 6.02
CA PRO A 65 -19.62 2.47 6.87
C PRO A 65 -19.83 0.95 6.79
N ARG A 66 -19.73 0.37 5.58
CA ARG A 66 -19.77 -1.08 5.35
C ARG A 66 -18.40 -1.61 4.91
N ALA A 67 -18.15 -2.87 5.25
CA ALA A 67 -16.97 -3.59 4.77
C ALA A 67 -17.08 -3.79 3.25
N GLY A 68 -16.04 -3.39 2.50
CA GLY A 68 -16.01 -3.49 1.04
C GLY A 68 -15.19 -2.40 0.35
N GLY A 69 -14.83 -1.32 1.04
CA GLY A 69 -13.94 -0.28 0.52
C GLY A 69 -14.45 0.37 -0.76
N ALA A 70 -13.52 0.78 -1.64
CA ALA A 70 -13.85 1.47 -2.89
C ALA A 70 -14.78 0.67 -3.82
N TYR A 71 -14.68 -0.67 -3.81
CA TYR A 71 -15.59 -1.55 -4.56
C TYR A 71 -17.05 -1.32 -4.16
N TYR A 72 -17.33 -1.28 -2.86
CA TYR A 72 -18.70 -1.08 -2.36
C TYR A 72 -19.24 0.32 -2.72
N PHE A 73 -18.38 1.34 -2.71
CA PHE A 73 -18.78 2.69 -3.11
C PHE A 73 -19.15 2.74 -4.60
N LEU A 74 -18.38 2.09 -5.46
CA LEU A 74 -18.61 2.06 -6.90
C LEU A 74 -19.81 1.21 -7.29
N ASP A 75 -19.97 0.03 -6.67
CA ASP A 75 -21.14 -0.83 -6.86
C ASP A 75 -22.44 -0.10 -6.50
N ARG A 76 -22.43 0.62 -5.37
CA ARG A 76 -23.62 1.30 -4.87
C ARG A 76 -23.96 2.58 -5.64
N SER A 77 -22.97 3.31 -6.14
CA SER A 77 -23.17 4.60 -6.82
C SER A 77 -23.35 4.47 -8.33
N MET A 78 -22.67 3.52 -8.98
CA MET A 78 -22.59 3.41 -10.44
C MET A 78 -23.05 2.04 -10.97
N GLY A 79 -23.47 1.13 -10.08
CA GLY A 79 -23.98 -0.19 -10.42
C GLY A 79 -22.91 -1.28 -10.50
N PRO A 80 -23.33 -2.55 -10.64
CA PRO A 80 -22.47 -3.72 -10.44
C PRO A 80 -21.36 -3.88 -11.48
N PHE A 81 -21.55 -3.36 -12.69
CA PHE A 81 -20.53 -3.40 -13.73
C PHE A 81 -19.32 -2.52 -13.36
N VAL A 82 -19.57 -1.27 -12.97
CA VAL A 82 -18.52 -0.33 -12.55
C VAL A 82 -17.92 -0.75 -11.21
N GLY A 83 -18.75 -1.28 -10.29
CA GLY A 83 -18.29 -1.94 -9.08
C GLY A 83 -17.23 -3.00 -9.38
N THR A 84 -17.52 -3.94 -10.27
CA THR A 84 -16.60 -5.03 -10.64
C THR A 84 -15.28 -4.50 -11.23
N ILE A 85 -15.34 -3.53 -12.13
CA ILE A 85 -14.13 -2.88 -12.69
C ILE A 85 -13.30 -2.23 -11.58
N GLY A 86 -13.95 -1.50 -10.67
CA GLY A 86 -13.28 -0.87 -9.53
C GLY A 86 -12.67 -1.88 -8.56
N GLY A 87 -13.35 -3.01 -8.33
CA GLY A 87 -12.85 -4.12 -7.52
C GLY A 87 -11.60 -4.76 -8.12
N LEU A 88 -11.65 -5.08 -9.41
CA LEU A 88 -10.50 -5.60 -10.15
C LEU A 88 -9.34 -4.60 -10.19
N GLY A 89 -9.63 -3.31 -10.40
CA GLY A 89 -8.64 -2.24 -10.36
C GLY A 89 -7.98 -2.11 -8.99
N THR A 90 -8.76 -2.21 -7.91
CA THR A 90 -8.24 -2.20 -6.54
C THR A 90 -7.33 -3.41 -6.28
N TRP A 91 -7.74 -4.59 -6.76
CA TRP A 91 -6.94 -5.81 -6.64
C TRP A 91 -5.62 -5.69 -7.42
N LEU A 92 -5.65 -5.22 -8.67
CA LEU A 92 -4.45 -4.97 -9.47
C LEU A 92 -3.52 -3.94 -8.81
N ALA A 93 -4.08 -2.85 -8.26
CA ALA A 93 -3.29 -1.85 -7.55
C ALA A 93 -2.58 -2.44 -6.33
N LEU A 94 -3.24 -3.34 -5.59
CA LEU A 94 -2.62 -4.07 -4.48
C LEU A 94 -1.50 -5.00 -4.96
N VAL A 95 -1.71 -5.74 -6.07
CA VAL A 95 -0.68 -6.60 -6.68
C VAL A 95 0.54 -5.76 -7.07
N PHE A 96 0.36 -4.65 -7.78
CA PHE A 96 1.47 -3.76 -8.15
C PHE A 96 2.16 -3.14 -6.93
N LYS A 97 1.41 -2.73 -5.91
CA LYS A 97 1.98 -2.23 -4.65
C LYS A 97 2.88 -3.27 -3.99
N THR A 98 2.44 -4.53 -3.92
CA THR A 98 3.24 -5.61 -3.34
C THR A 98 4.48 -5.94 -4.18
N ALA A 99 4.35 -6.00 -5.51
CA ALA A 99 5.48 -6.22 -6.41
C ALA A 99 6.53 -5.11 -6.27
N PHE A 100 6.08 -3.84 -6.21
CA PHE A 100 6.96 -2.69 -6.01
C PHE A 100 7.71 -2.76 -4.68
N ALA A 101 7.03 -3.17 -3.60
CA ALA A 101 7.67 -3.35 -2.30
C ALA A 101 8.76 -4.42 -2.33
N LEU A 102 8.54 -5.54 -3.03
CA LEU A 102 9.53 -6.62 -3.17
C LEU A 102 10.74 -6.19 -4.00
N ILE A 103 10.53 -5.43 -5.08
CA ILE A 103 11.61 -4.84 -5.87
C ILE A 103 12.41 -3.84 -5.04
N GLY A 104 11.74 -2.99 -4.25
CA GLY A 104 12.40 -2.07 -3.33
C GLY A 104 13.28 -2.80 -2.31
N MET A 105 12.77 -3.86 -1.67
CA MET A 105 13.60 -4.70 -0.79
C MET A 105 14.77 -5.35 -1.55
N GLY A 106 14.53 -5.88 -2.75
CA GLY A 106 15.59 -6.44 -3.59
C GLY A 106 16.70 -5.43 -3.91
N ALA A 107 16.35 -4.17 -4.18
CA ALA A 107 17.31 -3.09 -4.42
C ALA A 107 18.13 -2.74 -3.16
N TYR A 108 17.54 -2.86 -1.96
CA TYR A 108 18.31 -2.74 -0.72
C TYR A 108 19.24 -3.93 -0.49
N LEU A 109 18.80 -5.16 -0.79
CA LEU A 109 19.63 -6.36 -0.63
C LEU A 109 20.79 -6.40 -1.63
N SER A 110 20.64 -5.82 -2.83
CA SER A 110 21.72 -5.77 -3.82
C SER A 110 22.90 -4.90 -3.37
N ILE A 111 22.74 -4.06 -2.34
CA ILE A 111 23.86 -3.34 -1.71
C ILE A 111 24.84 -4.33 -1.07
N PHE A 112 24.34 -5.46 -0.53
CA PHE A 112 25.15 -6.50 0.12
C PHE A 112 25.59 -7.59 -0.84
N TRP A 113 24.77 -7.92 -1.85
CA TRP A 113 25.09 -8.89 -2.91
C TRP A 113 24.91 -8.27 -4.30
N PRO A 114 25.88 -7.46 -4.77
CA PRO A 114 25.77 -6.75 -6.04
C PRO A 114 25.74 -7.65 -7.28
N GLU A 115 26.28 -8.87 -7.17
CA GLU A 115 26.37 -9.84 -8.27
C GLU A 115 25.01 -10.50 -8.59
N VAL A 116 24.04 -10.43 -7.68
CA VAL A 116 22.74 -11.08 -7.86
C VAL A 116 21.74 -10.07 -8.45
N PRO A 117 21.04 -10.40 -9.55
CA PRO A 117 20.04 -9.52 -10.13
C PRO A 117 18.90 -9.19 -9.14
N ILE A 118 18.52 -7.91 -9.06
CA ILE A 118 17.45 -7.43 -8.16
C ILE A 118 16.15 -8.21 -8.32
N VAL A 119 15.78 -8.55 -9.57
CA VAL A 119 14.57 -9.32 -9.88
C VAL A 119 14.63 -10.71 -9.23
N MET A 120 15.81 -11.35 -9.23
CA MET A 120 15.99 -12.66 -8.60
C MET A 120 15.82 -12.56 -7.08
N LEU A 121 16.43 -11.56 -6.45
CA LEU A 121 16.25 -11.30 -5.01
C LEU A 121 14.77 -11.03 -4.66
N ALA A 122 14.08 -10.22 -5.46
CA ALA A 122 12.67 -9.92 -5.27
C ALA A 122 11.78 -11.16 -5.41
N VAL A 123 12.06 -12.06 -6.37
CA VAL A 123 11.32 -13.32 -6.55
C VAL A 123 11.57 -14.27 -5.36
N ILE A 124 12.81 -14.38 -4.88
CA ILE A 124 13.12 -15.19 -3.69
C ILE A 124 12.33 -14.67 -2.48
N LEU A 125 12.33 -13.34 -2.25
CA LEU A 125 11.54 -12.72 -1.19
C LEU A 125 10.04 -12.97 -1.37
N ALA A 126 9.53 -12.88 -2.60
CA ALA A 126 8.12 -13.14 -2.92
C ALA A 126 7.71 -14.57 -2.52
N VAL A 127 8.54 -15.56 -2.87
CA VAL A 127 8.31 -16.98 -2.54
C VAL A 127 8.39 -17.19 -1.03
N LEU A 128 9.40 -16.64 -0.37
CA LEU A 128 9.55 -16.73 1.08
C LEU A 128 8.36 -16.13 1.83
N PHE A 129 7.95 -14.90 1.49
CA PHE A 129 6.78 -14.28 2.09
C PHE A 129 5.49 -15.02 1.74
N GLY A 130 5.37 -15.55 0.53
CA GLY A 130 4.25 -16.41 0.12
C GLY A 130 4.15 -17.67 0.98
N ILE A 131 5.27 -18.36 1.20
CA ILE A 131 5.34 -19.54 2.09
C ILE A 131 4.94 -19.16 3.52
N VAL A 132 5.50 -18.09 4.07
CA VAL A 132 5.15 -17.60 5.41
C VAL A 132 3.66 -17.25 5.49
N ASN A 133 3.09 -16.67 4.44
CA ASN A 133 1.67 -16.34 4.38
C ASN A 133 0.79 -17.60 4.44
N LEU A 134 1.20 -18.69 3.78
CA LEU A 134 0.49 -19.98 3.82
C LEU A 134 0.47 -20.60 5.22
N PHE A 135 1.54 -20.47 5.99
CA PHE A 135 1.66 -21.10 7.32
C PHE A 135 1.19 -20.21 8.48
N GLY A 136 1.00 -18.90 8.28
CA GLY A 136 0.98 -17.95 9.41
C GLY A 136 0.12 -16.70 9.31
N ALA A 137 -0.80 -16.57 8.35
CA ALA A 137 -1.59 -15.34 8.15
C ALA A 137 -2.33 -14.82 9.41
N LYS A 138 -2.65 -15.70 10.39
CA LYS A 138 -3.28 -15.30 11.66
C LYS A 138 -2.34 -14.63 12.67
N LYS A 139 -1.01 -14.79 12.58
CA LYS A 139 -0.04 -14.19 13.52
C LYS A 139 0.53 -12.84 13.07
N THR A 140 0.40 -12.51 11.78
CA THR A 140 0.93 -11.26 11.19
C THR A 140 0.24 -10.01 11.75
N GLY A 141 -1.06 -10.08 12.05
CA GLY A 141 -1.83 -8.94 12.56
C GLY A 141 -1.34 -8.44 13.93
N THR A 142 -0.95 -9.34 14.84
CA THR A 142 -0.43 -8.99 16.16
C THR A 142 0.99 -8.41 16.06
N PHE A 143 1.80 -8.89 15.11
CA PHE A 143 3.18 -8.43 14.90
C PHE A 143 3.25 -7.00 14.34
N GLN A 144 2.28 -6.61 13.51
CA GLN A 144 2.22 -5.25 12.94
C GLN A 144 1.93 -4.19 14.02
N VAL A 145 1.11 -4.51 15.02
CA VAL A 145 0.84 -3.61 16.16
C VAL A 145 2.10 -3.41 17.02
N PHE A 146 2.94 -4.44 17.15
CA PHE A 146 4.20 -4.37 17.91
C PHE A 146 5.32 -3.60 17.19
N MET A 147 5.32 -3.50 15.85
CA MET A 147 6.37 -2.75 15.13
C MET A 147 6.09 -1.24 15.05
N VAL A 148 4.84 -0.81 15.27
CA VAL A 148 4.45 0.61 15.19
C VAL A 148 4.45 1.30 16.56
N PHE A 149 4.44 0.55 17.66
CA PHE A 149 4.62 1.04 19.04
C PHE A 149 5.97 0.59 19.60
#